data_AF-A0A9W7FYJ1-F1
#
_entry.id   AF-A0A9W7FYJ1-F1
#
_cell.length_a   1.000
_cell.length_b   1.000
_cell.length_c   1.000
_cell.angle_alpha   90.00
_cell.angle_beta   90.00
_cell.angle_gamma   90.00
#
_symmetry.space_group_name_H-M   'P 1'
#
loop_
_entity.id
_entity.type
_entity.pdbx_description
1 polymer ?
#
loop_
_entity_poly.entity_id
_entity_poly.type
_entity_poly.pdbx_seq_one_letter_code
_entity_poly.pdbx_strand_id
1 'polypeptide(L)'
;MGASNAQILDYVKEEVDEGNFDMILHVGDFAYDMNSDNGRRGDDFMNNIQPLASRVPYMVDAGNHEQAQSFAHYTERFRNMPNNAGGNVTTDNGVAPNNWYYSHDFGNVHFIAINTEVLFVYKQHEHVRKQFEFIENDLMNVDREKTPWIVVHGHRPMYCSCDADCGFPARMTRTGGY
;
A
#
# COMPACT_ATOMS: atom_id res chain seq x y z
N MET A 1 -7.69 2.79 7.57
CA MET A 1 -8.97 3.50 7.91
C MET A 1 -10.08 2.46 8.04
N GLY A 2 -10.82 2.42 9.16
CA GLY A 2 -11.83 1.38 9.40
C GLY A 2 -13.19 1.62 8.75
N ALA A 3 -13.93 0.55 8.45
CA ALA A 3 -15.25 0.61 7.81
C ALA A 3 -16.35 1.22 8.69
N SER A 4 -16.27 1.00 10.01
CA SER A 4 -17.16 1.58 11.00
C SER A 4 -16.31 2.42 11.95
N ASN A 5 -16.54 3.74 11.99
CA ASN A 5 -15.76 4.75 12.73
C ASN A 5 -14.59 5.40 11.95
N ALA A 6 -14.84 5.78 10.69
CA ALA A 6 -13.92 6.60 9.89
C ALA A 6 -13.94 8.08 10.35
N GLN A 7 -13.52 8.35 11.59
CA GLN A 7 -13.62 9.68 12.23
C GLN A 7 -12.92 10.79 11.45
N ILE A 8 -11.93 10.44 10.62
CA ILE A 8 -11.15 11.39 9.83
C ILE A 8 -11.67 11.56 8.41
N LEU A 9 -12.62 10.73 7.95
CA LEU A 9 -13.03 10.71 6.54
C LEU A 9 -13.72 12.01 6.12
N ASP A 10 -14.61 12.54 6.97
CA ASP A 10 -15.28 13.81 6.70
C ASP A 10 -14.30 14.98 6.65
N TYR A 11 -13.31 14.99 7.55
CA TYR A 11 -12.24 16.00 7.54
C TYR A 11 -11.38 15.90 6.28
N VAL A 12 -10.90 14.71 5.92
CA VAL A 12 -10.11 14.51 4.69
C VAL A 12 -10.92 14.89 3.44
N LYS A 13 -12.23 14.66 3.46
CA LYS A 13 -13.12 15.07 2.37
C LYS A 13 -13.23 16.58 2.26
N GLU A 14 -13.39 17.28 3.38
CA GLU A 14 -13.42 18.74 3.40
C GLU A 14 -12.12 19.31 2.81
N GLU A 15 -10.96 18.81 3.26
CA GLU A 15 -9.66 19.25 2.75
C GLU A 15 -9.46 18.95 1.25
N VAL A 16 -9.95 17.81 0.75
CA VAL A 16 -9.94 17.50 -0.69
C VAL A 16 -10.89 18.42 -1.46
N ASP A 17 -12.07 18.71 -0.92
CA ASP A 17 -13.08 19.57 -1.56
C ASP A 17 -12.62 21.03 -1.61
N GLU A 18 -11.86 21.48 -0.62
CA GLU A 18 -11.20 22.80 -0.59
C GLU A 18 -9.95 22.88 -1.47
N GLY A 19 -9.44 21.75 -1.95
CA GLY A 19 -8.22 21.69 -2.77
C GLY A 19 -6.93 21.82 -1.97
N ASN A 20 -6.95 21.49 -0.68
CA ASN A 20 -5.79 21.55 0.21
C ASN A 20 -4.86 20.33 0.05
N PHE A 21 -5.35 19.25 -0.58
CA PHE A 21 -4.55 18.06 -0.91
C PHE A 21 -4.66 17.70 -2.39
N ASP A 22 -3.51 17.41 -3.01
CA ASP A 22 -3.43 16.98 -4.41
C ASP A 22 -3.39 15.44 -4.56
N MET A 23 -3.11 14.70 -3.48
CA MET A 23 -2.99 13.24 -3.46
C MET A 23 -3.18 12.69 -2.03
N ILE A 24 -3.69 11.47 -1.92
CA ILE A 24 -3.76 10.71 -0.66
C ILE A 24 -2.82 9.49 -0.74
N LEU A 25 -1.99 9.31 0.28
CA LEU A 25 -1.25 8.06 0.54
C LEU A 25 -1.91 7.33 1.70
N HIS A 26 -2.42 6.11 1.48
CA HIS A 26 -3.03 5.27 2.52
C HIS A 26 -2.19 4.00 2.71
N VAL A 27 -1.44 3.98 3.81
CA VAL A 27 -0.39 3.00 4.12
C VAL A 27 -0.93 1.70 4.75
N GLY A 28 -1.91 1.07 4.12
CA GLY A 28 -2.46 -0.23 4.53
C GLY A 28 -3.57 -0.20 5.57
N ASP A 29 -4.06 -1.39 5.92
CA ASP A 29 -5.18 -1.65 6.82
C ASP A 29 -6.48 -0.97 6.38
N PHE A 30 -6.97 -1.44 5.22
CA PHE A 30 -8.24 -1.01 4.64
C PHE A 30 -9.39 -1.74 5.30
N ALA A 31 -10.38 -0.98 5.77
CA ALA A 31 -11.59 -1.49 6.38
C ALA A 31 -11.41 -2.29 7.68
N TYR A 32 -10.17 -2.68 8.04
CA TYR A 32 -9.83 -3.77 8.96
C TYR A 32 -10.54 -5.07 8.52
N ASP A 33 -9.94 -5.75 7.54
CA ASP A 33 -10.37 -7.01 6.91
C ASP A 33 -11.46 -6.86 5.83
N MET A 34 -11.06 -6.38 4.64
CA MET A 34 -11.96 -6.25 3.48
C MET A 34 -12.69 -7.54 3.07
N ASN A 35 -12.16 -8.71 3.42
CA ASN A 35 -12.77 -10.02 3.15
C ASN A 35 -13.96 -10.35 4.06
N SER A 36 -14.14 -9.60 5.15
CA SER A 36 -15.24 -9.83 6.11
C SER A 36 -16.62 -9.69 5.47
N ASP A 37 -17.60 -10.41 6.03
CA ASP A 37 -18.97 -10.51 5.52
C ASP A 37 -19.02 -10.84 4.01
N ASN A 38 -18.25 -11.86 3.61
CA ASN A 38 -18.11 -12.29 2.22
C ASN A 38 -17.70 -11.15 1.26
N GLY A 39 -16.81 -10.27 1.72
CA GLY A 39 -16.31 -9.14 0.94
C GLY A 39 -17.14 -7.86 1.02
N ARG A 40 -18.35 -7.89 1.62
CA ARG A 40 -19.20 -6.69 1.72
C ARG A 40 -18.55 -5.57 2.50
N ARG A 41 -17.74 -5.88 3.52
CA ARG A 41 -16.96 -4.86 4.25
C ARG A 41 -16.02 -4.10 3.31
N GLY A 42 -15.41 -4.80 2.35
CA GLY A 42 -14.60 -4.17 1.31
C GLY A 42 -15.43 -3.32 0.36
N ASP A 43 -16.65 -3.72 0.01
CA ASP A 43 -17.54 -2.93 -0.85
C ASP A 43 -17.97 -1.64 -0.15
N ASP A 44 -18.36 -1.73 1.12
CA ASP A 44 -18.70 -0.58 1.96
C ASP A 44 -17.51 0.38 2.08
N PHE A 45 -16.31 -0.14 2.27
CA PHE A 45 -15.09 0.67 2.32
C PHE A 45 -14.85 1.42 1.01
N MET A 46 -14.97 0.75 -0.14
CA MET A 46 -14.79 1.41 -1.44
C MET A 46 -15.83 2.51 -1.69
N ASN A 47 -17.09 2.28 -1.29
CA ASN A 47 -18.14 3.31 -1.34
C ASN A 47 -17.81 4.51 -0.44
N ASN A 48 -17.27 4.25 0.76
CA ASN A 48 -16.89 5.30 1.70
C ASN A 48 -15.75 6.18 1.18
N ILE A 49 -14.73 5.60 0.54
CA ILE A 49 -13.61 6.38 -0.01
C ILE A 49 -13.89 6.97 -1.39
N GLN A 50 -14.96 6.56 -2.08
CA GLN A 50 -15.31 7.04 -3.42
C GLN A 50 -15.28 8.58 -3.53
N PRO A 51 -15.86 9.36 -2.59
CA PRO A 51 -15.85 10.82 -2.70
C PRO A 51 -14.45 11.45 -2.69
N LEU A 52 -13.45 10.73 -2.15
CA LEU A 52 -12.04 11.13 -2.13
C LEU A 52 -11.31 10.63 -3.38
N ALA A 53 -11.37 9.31 -3.59
CA ALA A 53 -10.61 8.61 -4.63
C ALA A 53 -11.09 8.96 -6.06
N SER A 54 -12.29 9.53 -6.21
CA SER A 54 -12.76 10.05 -7.49
C SER A 54 -12.28 11.47 -7.80
N ARG A 55 -11.64 12.16 -6.85
CA ARG A 55 -11.25 13.58 -6.98
C ARG A 55 -9.74 13.75 -7.07
N VAL A 56 -9.00 13.01 -6.24
CA VAL A 56 -7.54 13.03 -6.22
C VAL A 56 -7.00 11.59 -6.30
N PRO A 57 -5.77 11.39 -6.81
CA PRO A 57 -5.13 10.09 -6.76
C PRO A 57 -5.09 9.55 -5.32
N TYR A 58 -5.50 8.28 -5.17
CA TYR A 58 -5.55 7.58 -3.90
C TYR A 58 -4.60 6.38 -3.96
N MET A 59 -3.37 6.58 -3.50
CA MET A 59 -2.30 5.59 -3.57
C MET A 59 -2.29 4.74 -2.31
N VAL A 60 -2.00 3.44 -2.48
CA VAL A 60 -2.21 2.44 -1.44
C VAL A 60 -1.02 1.51 -1.26
N ASP A 61 -0.79 1.08 -0.02
CA ASP A 61 0.07 -0.05 0.31
C ASP A 61 -0.76 -1.17 0.94
N ALA A 62 -0.32 -2.42 0.83
CA ALA A 62 -0.94 -3.51 1.59
C ALA A 62 -0.48 -3.48 3.06
N GLY A 63 -1.43 -3.60 3.99
CA GLY A 63 -1.18 -3.82 5.42
C GLY A 63 -1.53 -5.24 5.86
N ASN A 64 -1.39 -5.50 7.17
CA ASN A 64 -1.58 -6.86 7.68
C ASN A 64 -3.04 -7.33 7.60
N HIS A 65 -4.00 -6.41 7.60
CA HIS A 65 -5.42 -6.73 7.40
C HIS A 65 -5.78 -7.11 5.95
N GLU A 66 -4.83 -6.98 5.00
CA GLU A 66 -5.05 -7.37 3.61
C GLU A 66 -4.61 -8.82 3.31
N GLN A 67 -3.99 -9.53 4.24
CA GLN A 67 -3.37 -10.85 4.00
C GLN A 67 -4.36 -11.96 3.61
N ALA A 68 -5.65 -11.79 3.92
CA ALA A 68 -6.68 -12.78 3.64
C ALA A 68 -6.69 -13.19 2.17
N GLN A 69 -6.87 -14.49 1.92
CA GLN A 69 -6.92 -15.06 0.57
C GLN A 69 -5.69 -14.71 -0.29
N SER A 70 -4.52 -14.68 0.34
CA SER A 70 -3.25 -14.34 -0.33
C SER A 70 -3.30 -12.95 -0.98
N PHE A 71 -3.82 -11.94 -0.27
CA PHE A 71 -4.02 -10.56 -0.74
C PHE A 71 -5.05 -10.39 -1.87
N ALA A 72 -5.98 -11.32 -2.08
CA ALA A 72 -6.95 -11.25 -3.17
C ALA A 72 -7.80 -9.96 -3.14
N HIS A 73 -8.34 -9.58 -1.99
CA HIS A 73 -9.18 -8.38 -1.89
C HIS A 73 -8.41 -7.09 -2.19
N TYR A 74 -7.18 -6.95 -1.69
CA TYR A 74 -6.31 -5.82 -2.03
C TYR A 74 -6.00 -5.82 -3.54
N THR A 75 -5.54 -6.94 -4.06
CA THR A 75 -5.08 -7.08 -5.44
C THR A 75 -6.17 -6.70 -6.43
N GLU A 76 -7.39 -7.19 -6.23
CA GLU A 76 -8.49 -6.96 -7.18
C GLU A 76 -9.14 -5.58 -7.03
N ARG A 77 -9.30 -5.07 -5.80
CA ARG A 77 -9.93 -3.75 -5.58
C ARG A 77 -9.02 -2.59 -6.00
N PHE A 78 -7.70 -2.79 -5.91
CA PHE A 78 -6.69 -1.79 -6.28
C PHE A 78 -5.91 -2.18 -7.55
N ARG A 79 -6.53 -2.96 -8.44
CA ARG A 79 -5.88 -3.51 -9.64
C ARG A 79 -5.32 -2.46 -10.61
N ASN A 80 -5.81 -1.22 -10.51
CA ASN A 80 -5.38 -0.08 -11.32
C ASN A 80 -4.23 0.72 -10.69
N MET A 81 -3.71 0.32 -9.53
CA MET A 81 -2.44 0.87 -9.04
C MET A 81 -1.33 0.60 -10.07
N PRO A 82 -0.28 1.44 -10.10
CA PRO A 82 0.85 1.21 -10.98
C PRO A 82 1.39 -0.21 -10.82
N ASN A 83 1.70 -0.85 -11.94
CA ASN A 83 2.26 -2.20 -12.01
C ASN A 83 3.62 -2.19 -12.71
N ASN A 84 4.33 -1.08 -12.59
CA ASN A 84 5.62 -0.82 -13.24
C ASN A 84 6.78 -1.63 -12.64
N ALA A 85 6.59 -2.27 -11.49
CA ALA A 85 7.49 -3.30 -10.98
C ALA A 85 7.52 -4.56 -11.86
N GLY A 86 6.51 -4.74 -12.72
CA GLY A 86 6.37 -5.88 -13.60
C GLY A 86 6.07 -7.19 -12.86
N GLY A 87 5.95 -8.25 -13.65
CA GLY A 87 5.60 -9.57 -13.15
C GLY A 87 4.13 -9.69 -12.72
N ASN A 88 3.83 -10.85 -12.13
CA ASN A 88 2.49 -11.20 -11.67
C ASN A 88 2.53 -11.63 -10.19
N VAL A 89 1.39 -11.48 -9.54
CA VAL A 89 1.10 -12.01 -8.20
C VAL A 89 0.05 -13.11 -8.34
N THR A 90 0.14 -14.12 -7.47
CA THR A 90 -0.86 -15.19 -7.41
C THR A 90 -1.60 -15.09 -6.09
N THR A 91 -2.92 -14.91 -6.18
CA THR A 91 -3.83 -14.87 -5.04
C THR A 91 -4.79 -16.05 -5.10
N ASP A 92 -5.66 -16.22 -4.11
CA ASP A 92 -6.69 -17.25 -4.16
C ASP A 92 -7.75 -16.95 -5.26
N ASN A 93 -7.78 -15.74 -5.81
CA ASN A 93 -8.60 -15.35 -6.96
C ASN A 93 -7.90 -15.56 -8.32
N GLY A 94 -6.67 -16.08 -8.32
CA GLY A 94 -5.88 -16.35 -9.52
C GLY A 94 -4.70 -15.39 -9.72
N VAL A 95 -4.23 -15.31 -10.96
CA VAL A 95 -3.05 -14.53 -11.35
C VAL A 95 -3.46 -13.13 -11.79
N ALA A 96 -2.80 -12.12 -11.23
CA ALA A 96 -3.01 -10.71 -11.59
C ALA A 96 -1.67 -10.00 -11.81
N PRO A 97 -1.64 -8.88 -12.56
CA PRO A 97 -0.47 -8.01 -12.61
C PRO A 97 -0.08 -7.57 -11.19
N ASN A 98 1.21 -7.50 -10.92
CA ASN A 98 1.71 -7.13 -9.61
C ASN A 98 1.40 -5.65 -9.29
N ASN A 99 0.56 -5.43 -8.28
CA ASN A 99 0.29 -4.12 -7.68
C ASN A 99 0.65 -4.07 -6.18
N TRP A 100 1.48 -5.01 -5.72
CA TRP A 100 1.87 -5.09 -4.31
C TRP A 100 2.97 -4.06 -3.98
N TYR A 101 3.82 -3.73 -4.94
CA TYR A 101 4.85 -2.72 -4.82
C TYR A 101 5.07 -2.08 -6.18
N TYR A 102 5.29 -0.78 -6.19
CA TYR A 102 5.38 0.05 -7.39
C TYR A 102 6.00 1.40 -7.06
N SER A 103 6.29 2.18 -8.10
CA SER A 103 6.78 3.56 -7.95
C SER A 103 6.01 4.50 -8.87
N HIS A 104 6.01 5.79 -8.55
CA HIS A 104 5.42 6.84 -9.38
C HIS A 104 6.04 8.20 -9.05
N ASP A 105 6.06 9.09 -10.04
CA ASP A 105 6.42 10.48 -9.84
C ASP A 105 5.16 11.33 -9.65
N PHE A 106 5.17 12.20 -8.66
CA PHE A 106 4.13 13.21 -8.47
C PHE A 106 4.77 14.55 -8.12
N GLY A 107 4.62 15.53 -9.02
CA GLY A 107 5.35 16.79 -8.91
C GLY A 107 6.88 16.57 -8.98
N ASN A 108 7.60 17.01 -7.95
CA ASN A 108 9.05 16.88 -7.83
C ASN A 108 9.48 15.77 -6.85
N VAL A 109 8.59 14.81 -6.59
CA VAL A 109 8.80 13.70 -5.66
C VAL A 109 8.64 12.37 -6.40
N HIS A 110 9.59 11.48 -6.20
CA HIS A 110 9.52 10.09 -6.61
C HIS A 110 9.07 9.23 -5.42
N PHE A 111 7.91 8.60 -5.53
CA PHE A 111 7.31 7.78 -4.49
C PHE A 111 7.53 6.29 -4.78
N ILE A 112 7.85 5.53 -3.74
CA ILE A 112 8.01 4.07 -3.79
C ILE A 112 7.09 3.44 -2.75
N ALA A 113 6.09 2.71 -3.23
CA ALA A 113 5.17 1.90 -2.44
C ALA A 113 5.77 0.51 -2.23
N ILE A 114 5.93 0.08 -0.98
CA ILE A 114 6.45 -1.25 -0.64
C ILE A 114 5.42 -2.08 0.11
N ASN A 115 5.33 -3.37 -0.21
CA ASN A 115 4.59 -4.31 0.60
C ASN A 115 5.49 -4.81 1.73
N THR A 116 5.20 -4.44 2.97
CA THR A 116 5.95 -4.95 4.13
C THR A 116 5.51 -6.35 4.55
N GLU A 117 4.29 -6.77 4.20
CA GLU A 117 3.71 -8.04 4.63
C GLU A 117 4.30 -9.25 3.93
N VAL A 118 4.96 -9.08 2.77
CA VAL A 118 5.66 -10.20 2.10
C VAL A 118 6.79 -10.79 2.96
N LEU A 119 7.26 -10.06 3.98
CA LEU A 119 8.24 -10.54 4.97
C LEU A 119 7.63 -11.47 6.04
N PHE A 120 6.31 -11.45 6.19
CA PHE A 120 5.59 -12.14 7.27
C PHE A 120 4.66 -13.24 6.76
N VAL A 121 4.29 -13.22 5.48
CA VAL A 121 3.48 -14.25 4.85
C VAL A 121 4.38 -15.24 4.11
N TYR A 122 4.61 -16.42 4.71
CA TYR A 122 5.51 -17.45 4.19
C TYR A 122 5.32 -17.77 2.69
N LYS A 123 4.06 -17.86 2.24
CA LYS A 123 3.72 -18.14 0.83
C LYS A 123 4.23 -17.07 -0.15
N GLN A 124 4.59 -15.89 0.33
CA GLN A 124 4.96 -14.73 -0.48
C GLN A 124 6.45 -14.37 -0.37
N HIS A 125 7.29 -15.19 0.27
CA HIS A 125 8.72 -14.90 0.43
C HIS A 125 9.46 -14.72 -0.90
N GLU A 126 8.99 -15.32 -2.00
CA GLU A 126 9.57 -15.06 -3.32
C GLU A 126 9.45 -13.58 -3.75
N HIS A 127 8.43 -12.87 -3.25
CA HIS A 127 8.22 -11.46 -3.52
C HIS A 127 9.16 -10.56 -2.70
N VAL A 128 9.78 -11.04 -1.63
CA VAL A 128 10.80 -10.28 -0.89
C VAL A 128 11.99 -9.96 -1.80
N ARG A 129 12.53 -10.99 -2.49
CA ARG A 129 13.64 -10.80 -3.43
C ARG A 129 13.21 -9.97 -4.64
N LYS A 130 12.04 -10.24 -5.22
CA LYS A 130 11.55 -9.49 -6.40
C LYS A 130 11.31 -8.01 -6.09
N GLN A 131 10.78 -7.70 -4.90
CA GLN A 131 10.60 -6.33 -4.43
C GLN A 131 11.94 -5.63 -4.21
N PHE A 132 12.91 -6.32 -3.60
CA PHE A 132 14.25 -5.77 -3.40
C PHE A 132 14.91 -5.42 -4.74
N GLU A 133 14.89 -6.34 -5.71
CA GLU A 133 15.44 -6.12 -7.07
C GLU A 133 14.72 -5.00 -7.82
N PHE A 134 13.41 -4.89 -7.63
CA PHE A 134 12.63 -3.77 -8.16
C PHE A 134 13.12 -2.44 -7.57
N ILE A 135 13.23 -2.33 -6.24
CA ILE A 135 13.65 -1.09 -5.57
C ILE A 135 15.06 -0.69 -5.97
N GLU A 136 16.01 -1.64 -6.05
CA GLU A 136 17.37 -1.34 -6.52
C GLU A 136 17.37 -0.78 -7.94
N ASN A 137 16.65 -1.43 -8.86
CA ASN A 137 16.55 -0.98 -10.24
C ASN A 137 15.83 0.37 -10.37
N ASP A 138 14.74 0.57 -9.65
CA ASP A 138 13.95 1.79 -9.65
C ASP A 138 14.80 2.99 -9.18
N LEU A 139 15.48 2.85 -8.03
CA LEU A 139 16.36 3.89 -7.47
C LEU A 139 17.55 4.23 -8.38
N MET A 140 18.10 3.26 -9.12
CA MET A 140 19.17 3.52 -10.10
C MET A 140 18.71 4.37 -11.29
N ASN A 141 17.41 4.39 -11.58
CA ASN A 141 16.83 5.10 -12.72
C ASN A 141 16.18 6.44 -12.35
N VAL A 142 16.17 6.83 -11.07
CA VAL A 142 15.60 8.10 -10.63
C VAL A 142 16.45 9.28 -11.11
N ASP A 143 15.84 10.17 -11.87
CA ASP A 143 16.42 11.45 -12.27
C ASP A 143 16.27 12.48 -11.13
N ARG A 144 17.33 12.65 -10.34
CA ARG A 144 17.34 13.55 -9.18
C ARG A 144 17.26 15.04 -9.52
N GLU A 145 17.46 15.43 -10.79
CA GLU A 145 17.22 16.81 -11.22
C GLU A 145 15.71 17.08 -11.40
N LYS A 146 14.94 16.07 -11.82
CA LYS A 146 13.48 16.16 -11.96
C LYS A 146 12.75 15.89 -10.64
N THR A 147 13.12 14.81 -9.96
CA THR A 147 12.53 14.40 -8.68
C THR A 147 13.61 14.38 -7.60
N PRO A 148 13.99 15.54 -7.05
CA PRO A 148 15.01 15.63 -6.00
C PRO A 148 14.62 14.89 -4.72
N TRP A 149 13.31 14.77 -4.44
CA TRP A 149 12.79 14.06 -3.29
C TRP A 149 12.44 12.62 -3.63
N ILE A 150 12.82 11.70 -2.73
CA ILE A 150 12.41 10.30 -2.78
C ILE A 150 11.68 9.99 -1.48
N VAL A 151 10.48 9.44 -1.58
CA VAL A 151 9.66 9.05 -0.43
C VAL A 151 9.31 7.58 -0.57
N VAL A 152 9.70 6.78 0.43
CA VAL A 152 9.31 5.37 0.53
C VAL A 152 8.19 5.27 1.55
N HIS A 153 7.12 4.57 1.21
CA HIS A 153 6.00 4.33 2.11
C HIS A 153 5.57 2.85 2.07
N GLY A 154 5.09 2.39 3.22
CA GLY A 154 4.69 1.01 3.45
C GLY A 154 4.09 0.88 4.85
N HIS A 155 3.41 -0.24 5.11
CA HIS A 155 2.56 -0.37 6.28
C HIS A 155 3.34 -0.54 7.60
N ARG A 156 4.26 -1.52 7.69
CA ARG A 156 5.00 -1.78 8.93
C ARG A 156 6.17 -0.81 9.13
N PRO A 157 6.32 -0.19 10.31
CA PRO A 157 7.41 0.73 10.58
C PRO A 157 8.75 -0.01 10.71
N MET A 158 9.84 0.59 10.23
CA MET A 158 11.22 0.12 10.52
C MET A 158 11.71 0.57 11.90
N TYR A 159 11.19 1.70 12.38
CA TYR A 159 11.53 2.32 13.65
C TYR A 159 10.25 2.84 14.29
N CYS A 160 10.04 2.51 15.57
CA CYS A 160 8.95 3.06 16.35
C CYS A 160 9.29 3.02 17.84
N SER A 161 8.51 3.75 18.65
CA SER A 161 8.77 3.99 20.07
C SER A 161 7.63 3.54 21.00
N CYS A 162 6.60 2.87 20.48
CA CYS A 162 5.42 2.44 21.23
C CYS A 162 4.99 1.00 20.89
N ASP A 163 4.42 0.27 21.85
CA ASP A 163 3.65 -0.98 21.64
C ASP A 163 4.35 -2.23 21.01
N ALA A 164 3.52 -3.15 20.49
CA ALA A 164 3.83 -4.50 20.04
C ALA A 164 4.53 -4.55 18.68
N ASP A 165 4.35 -3.55 17.81
CA ASP A 165 4.95 -3.58 16.46
C ASP A 165 6.43 -3.17 16.47
N CYS A 166 6.91 -2.54 17.54
CA CYS A 166 8.31 -2.12 17.69
C CYS A 166 9.30 -3.21 18.04
N GLY A 167 8.84 -4.43 18.27
CA GLY A 167 9.71 -5.57 18.57
C GLY A 167 10.21 -6.26 17.31
N PHE A 168 9.79 -7.51 17.17
CA PHE A 168 10.15 -8.36 16.04
C PHE A 168 9.71 -7.78 14.68
N PRO A 169 8.48 -7.25 14.51
CA PRO A 169 8.06 -6.73 13.21
C PRO A 169 8.93 -5.59 12.70
N ALA A 170 9.17 -4.56 13.51
CA ALA A 170 10.04 -3.46 13.10
C ALA A 170 11.47 -3.90 12.79
N ARG A 171 12.03 -4.83 13.58
CA ARG A 171 13.35 -5.41 13.28
C ARG A 171 13.36 -6.11 11.92
N MET A 172 12.36 -6.95 11.64
CA MET A 172 12.25 -7.69 10.38
C MET A 172 12.13 -6.76 9.19
N THR A 173 11.28 -5.73 9.25
CA THR A 173 11.16 -4.73 8.19
C THR A 173 12.46 -3.98 7.97
N ARG A 174 13.18 -3.64 9.04
CA ARG A 174 14.46 -2.93 8.97
C ARG A 174 15.60 -3.77 8.38
N THR A 175 15.64 -5.08 8.65
CA THR A 175 16.75 -5.95 8.22
C THR A 175 16.42 -6.86 7.04
N GLY A 176 15.18 -6.84 6.54
CA GLY A 176 14.75 -7.65 5.39
C GLY A 176 14.65 -9.14 5.69
N GLY A 177 14.65 -9.55 6.96
CA GLY A 177 14.44 -10.95 7.37
C GLY A 177 15.64 -11.91 7.21
N TYR A 178 16.87 -11.39 7.09
CA TYR A 178 18.11 -12.17 7.13
C TYR A 178 18.80 -12.13 8.51
#